data_AF-A0AA86Q0W9-F1
#
_entry.id   AF-A0AA86Q0W9-F1
#
_cell.length_a   1.000
_cell.length_b   1.000
_cell.length_c   1.000
_cell.angle_alpha   90.00
_cell.angle_beta   90.00
_cell.angle_gamma   90.00
#
_symmetry.space_group_name_H-M   'P 1'
#
loop_
_entity.id
_entity.type
_entity.pdbx_description
1 polymer ?
#
loop_
_entity_poly.entity_id
_entity_poly.type
_entity_poly.pdbx_seq_one_letter_code
_entity_poly.pdbx_strand_id
1 'polypeptide(L)'
;MSDPDHEAPQQRPRRKDAEPVWNPDNDLKFIQMADEMLEPNYGELAKHFETSMTIVKKRLVHLNQPFIFTSADEEKLIQLATEYYDKNEEPEWARIGQQIRDKPGKDCKRQYFKVMQQFWNEEKTALLVKLVQEYKDKEEKIDWKKISEQLDGRPLRVLQDKYSIEAERLKKLQQ
;
A
#
# COMPACT_ATOMS: atom_id res chain seq x y z
N MET A 1 -9.48 76.04 5.24
CA MET A 1 -8.83 74.92 4.54
C MET A 1 -9.10 73.70 5.40
N SER A 2 -10.06 72.87 5.01
CA SER A 2 -10.49 71.69 5.77
C SER A 2 -10.07 70.47 4.97
N ASP A 3 -9.30 69.58 5.60
CA ASP A 3 -8.79 68.34 5.01
C ASP A 3 -9.90 67.36 4.67
N PRO A 4 -9.80 66.61 3.55
CA PRO A 4 -10.81 65.66 3.13
C PRO A 4 -10.70 64.34 3.89
N ASP A 5 -11.88 63.82 4.22
CA ASP A 5 -12.15 62.53 4.87
C ASP A 5 -11.24 61.40 4.39
N HIS A 6 -10.47 60.84 5.32
CA HIS A 6 -9.88 59.51 5.18
C HIS A 6 -10.97 58.46 5.47
N GLU A 7 -11.61 57.94 4.43
CA GLU A 7 -12.45 56.75 4.53
C GLU A 7 -11.61 55.55 4.98
N ALA A 8 -11.93 54.99 6.15
CA ALA A 8 -11.30 53.79 6.66
C ALA A 8 -11.60 52.59 5.73
N PRO A 9 -10.59 51.74 5.40
CA PRO A 9 -10.79 50.60 4.52
C PRO A 9 -11.78 49.60 5.13
N GLN A 10 -12.92 49.44 4.47
CA GLN A 10 -13.93 48.43 4.84
C GLN A 10 -13.31 47.02 4.77
N GLN A 11 -13.18 46.36 5.92
CA GLN A 11 -12.75 44.98 5.99
C GLN A 11 -13.85 44.09 5.39
N ARG A 12 -13.55 43.40 4.29
CA ARG A 12 -14.46 42.39 3.74
C ARG A 12 -14.65 41.27 4.77
N PRO A 13 -15.90 40.83 5.02
CA PRO A 13 -16.16 39.76 5.96
C PRO A 13 -15.44 38.49 5.50
N ARG A 14 -14.60 37.92 6.38
CA ARG A 14 -13.97 36.61 6.16
C ARG A 14 -15.07 35.57 6.09
N ARG A 15 -15.49 35.19 4.88
CA ARG A 15 -16.26 33.96 4.67
C ARG A 15 -15.37 32.83 5.20
N LYS A 16 -15.80 32.19 6.28
CA LYS A 16 -15.24 30.90 6.68
C LYS A 16 -15.69 29.94 5.58
N ASP A 17 -14.81 29.66 4.63
CA ASP A 17 -15.05 28.62 3.63
C ASP A 17 -15.45 27.36 4.40
N ALA A 18 -16.68 26.88 4.18
CA ALA A 18 -17.11 25.64 4.79
C ALA A 18 -16.19 24.54 4.23
N GLU A 19 -15.47 23.84 5.09
CA GLU A 19 -14.65 22.73 4.64
C GLU A 19 -15.58 21.61 4.13
N PRO A 20 -15.38 21.13 2.89
CA PRO A 20 -16.19 20.04 2.36
C PRO A 20 -15.99 18.80 3.23
N VAL A 21 -17.05 18.03 3.40
CA VAL A 21 -16.98 16.75 4.11
C VAL A 21 -16.28 15.74 3.19
N TRP A 22 -14.99 15.50 3.47
CA TRP A 22 -14.23 14.44 2.81
C TRP A 22 -14.63 13.09 3.38
N ASN A 23 -15.03 12.18 2.50
CA ASN A 23 -15.34 10.79 2.80
C ASN A 23 -14.79 9.92 1.67
N PRO A 24 -14.72 8.59 1.82
CA PRO A 24 -14.12 7.71 0.82
C PRO A 24 -14.73 7.85 -0.58
N ASP A 25 -16.04 8.06 -0.69
CA ASP A 25 -16.74 8.22 -1.97
C ASP A 25 -16.38 9.55 -2.65
N ASN A 26 -16.26 10.63 -1.88
CA ASN A 26 -15.85 11.94 -2.34
C ASN A 26 -14.36 11.97 -2.72
N ASP A 27 -13.50 11.29 -1.97
CA ASP A 27 -12.09 11.14 -2.31
C ASP A 27 -11.90 10.34 -3.60
N LEU A 28 -12.68 9.27 -3.80
CA LEU A 28 -12.63 8.49 -5.03
C LEU A 28 -13.01 9.33 -6.25
N LYS A 29 -14.12 10.09 -6.16
CA LYS A 29 -14.52 11.02 -7.22
C LYS A 29 -13.47 12.10 -7.46
N PHE A 30 -12.87 12.63 -6.38
CA PHE A 30 -11.83 13.65 -6.45
C PHE A 30 -10.59 13.13 -7.18
N ILE A 31 -10.13 11.92 -6.87
CA ILE A 31 -9.00 11.27 -7.53
C ILE A 31 -9.31 11.01 -9.00
N GLN A 32 -10.49 10.44 -9.31
CA GLN A 32 -10.90 10.19 -10.70
C GLN A 32 -10.90 11.46 -11.54
N MET A 33 -11.50 12.54 -11.05
CA MET A 33 -11.48 13.82 -11.75
C MET A 33 -10.08 14.42 -11.88
N ALA A 34 -9.23 14.26 -10.85
CA ALA A 34 -7.85 14.73 -10.90
C ALA A 34 -6.99 13.93 -11.90
N ASP A 35 -7.24 12.62 -12.03
CA ASP A 35 -6.54 11.73 -12.98
C ASP A 35 -7.00 11.94 -14.44
N GLU A 36 -8.27 12.30 -14.66
CA GLU A 36 -8.80 12.65 -15.99
C GLU A 36 -8.22 13.97 -16.53
N MET A 37 -7.70 14.83 -15.64
CA MET A 37 -7.04 16.07 -16.00
C MET A 37 -5.56 15.82 -16.32
N LEU A 38 -5.17 16.01 -17.59
CA LEU A 38 -3.76 15.94 -18.05
C LEU A 38 -2.81 16.82 -17.22
N GLU A 39 -3.31 17.95 -16.74
CA GLU A 39 -2.67 18.79 -15.73
C GLU A 39 -3.71 19.20 -14.68
N PRO A 40 -3.41 19.09 -13.36
CA PRO A 40 -4.41 19.35 -12.33
C PRO A 40 -4.86 20.81 -12.34
N ASN A 41 -6.06 21.05 -12.89
CA ASN A 41 -6.74 22.34 -12.82
C ASN A 41 -7.42 22.47 -11.44
N TYR A 42 -6.65 22.91 -10.45
CA TYR A 42 -7.12 23.08 -9.08
C TYR A 42 -8.35 24.00 -8.97
N GLY A 43 -8.55 24.93 -9.92
CA GLY A 43 -9.71 25.81 -9.96
C GLY A 43 -11.00 25.08 -10.32
N GLU A 44 -10.95 24.15 -11.27
CA GLU A 44 -12.09 23.33 -11.65
C GLU A 44 -12.46 22.32 -10.56
N LEU A 45 -11.47 21.67 -9.97
CA LEU A 45 -11.69 20.81 -8.80
C LEU A 45 -12.28 21.61 -7.64
N ALA A 46 -11.76 22.81 -7.35
CA ALA A 46 -12.28 23.66 -6.28
C ALA A 46 -13.75 24.05 -6.51
N LYS A 47 -14.09 24.38 -7.77
CA LYS A 47 -15.47 24.69 -8.17
C LYS A 47 -16.40 23.47 -8.03
N HIS A 48 -15.95 22.29 -8.42
CA HIS A 48 -16.76 21.07 -8.38
C HIS A 48 -17.07 20.62 -6.95
N PHE A 49 -16.09 20.73 -6.05
CA PHE A 49 -16.22 20.34 -4.64
C PHE A 49 -16.62 21.50 -3.72
N GLU A 50 -17.08 22.62 -4.31
CA GLU A 50 -17.52 23.83 -3.60
C GLU A 50 -16.55 24.28 -2.49
N THR A 51 -15.25 24.22 -2.78
CA THR A 51 -14.20 24.44 -1.79
C THR A 51 -13.12 25.39 -2.33
N SER A 52 -12.13 25.73 -1.50
CA SER A 52 -11.02 26.58 -1.95
C SER A 52 -9.94 25.76 -2.67
N MET A 53 -9.24 26.37 -3.63
CA MET A 53 -8.08 25.75 -4.28
C MET A 53 -7.01 25.32 -3.27
N THR A 54 -6.90 26.02 -2.15
CA THR A 54 -5.97 25.67 -1.06
C THR A 54 -6.34 24.32 -0.43
N ILE A 55 -7.63 24.08 -0.19
CA ILE A 55 -8.12 22.81 0.35
C ILE A 55 -7.91 21.70 -0.69
N VAL A 56 -8.23 21.94 -1.96
CA VAL A 56 -7.97 20.99 -3.06
C VAL A 56 -6.50 20.61 -3.13
N LYS A 57 -5.58 21.58 -3.12
CA LYS A 57 -4.14 21.33 -3.16
C LYS A 57 -3.68 20.50 -1.97
N LYS A 58 -4.12 20.86 -0.76
CA LYS A 58 -3.80 20.09 0.45
C LYS A 58 -4.34 18.66 0.35
N ARG A 59 -5.57 18.50 -0.15
CA ARG A 59 -6.20 17.17 -0.30
C ARG A 59 -5.48 16.34 -1.35
N LEU A 60 -5.16 16.90 -2.51
CA LEU A 60 -4.40 16.21 -3.55
C LEU A 60 -3.01 15.82 -3.05
N VAL A 61 -2.31 16.70 -2.32
CA VAL A 61 -1.02 16.35 -1.68
C VAL A 61 -1.21 15.24 -0.65
N HIS A 62 -2.28 15.26 0.14
CA HIS A 62 -2.56 14.20 1.12
C HIS A 62 -2.89 12.86 0.47
N LEU A 63 -3.65 12.87 -0.62
CA LEU A 63 -4.02 11.67 -1.38
C LEU A 63 -2.87 11.14 -2.25
N ASN A 64 -2.00 12.03 -2.75
CA ASN A 64 -0.79 11.70 -3.49
C ASN A 64 0.44 11.54 -2.59
N GLN A 65 0.30 11.69 -1.27
CA GLN A 65 1.40 11.39 -0.37
C GLN A 65 1.63 9.88 -0.44
N PRO A 66 2.87 9.43 -0.72
CA PRO A 66 3.15 8.01 -0.74
C PRO A 66 2.78 7.46 0.64
N PHE A 67 1.87 6.48 0.68
CA PHE A 67 1.55 5.79 1.92
C PHE A 67 2.81 5.10 2.44
N ILE A 68 3.49 5.73 3.40
CA ILE A 68 4.69 5.17 4.01
C ILE A 68 4.24 4.01 4.91
N PHE A 69 4.69 2.80 4.57
CA PHE A 69 4.55 1.64 5.45
C PHE A 69 5.68 1.69 6.48
N THR A 70 5.30 1.63 7.75
CA THR A 70 6.21 1.41 8.87
C THR A 70 6.50 -0.08 8.99
N SER A 71 7.57 -0.45 9.69
CA SER A 71 7.88 -1.87 9.95
C SER A 71 6.70 -2.60 10.61
N ALA A 72 5.99 -1.95 11.53
CA ALA A 72 4.80 -2.51 12.17
C ALA A 72 3.64 -2.72 11.18
N ASP A 73 3.46 -1.84 10.18
CA ASP A 73 2.47 -2.08 9.13
C ASP A 73 2.87 -3.27 8.25
N GLU A 74 4.15 -3.42 7.95
CA GLU A 74 4.67 -4.53 7.14
C GLU A 74 4.50 -5.86 7.85
N GLU A 75 4.82 -5.93 9.15
CA GLU A 75 4.58 -7.11 9.98
C GLU A 75 3.09 -7.48 10.00
N LYS A 76 2.21 -6.49 10.25
CA LYS A 76 0.76 -6.71 10.25
C LYS A 76 0.24 -7.12 8.86
N LEU A 77 0.78 -6.53 7.79
CA LEU A 77 0.46 -6.86 6.40
C LEU A 77 0.80 -8.32 6.09
N ILE A 78 1.97 -8.78 6.53
CA ILE A 78 2.40 -10.16 6.38
C ILE A 78 1.46 -11.08 7.16
N GLN A 79 1.24 -10.79 8.45
CA GLN A 79 0.37 -11.61 9.31
C GLN A 79 -1.02 -11.79 8.69
N LEU A 80 -1.67 -10.68 8.33
CA LEU A 80 -3.02 -10.71 7.75
C LEU A 80 -3.04 -11.47 6.42
N ALA A 81 -2.03 -11.29 5.56
CA ALA A 81 -1.96 -12.02 4.30
C ALA A 81 -1.74 -13.53 4.53
N THR A 82 -0.93 -13.92 5.51
CA THR A 82 -0.71 -15.33 5.88
C THR A 82 -2.01 -16.01 6.28
N GLU A 83 -2.86 -15.35 7.07
CA GLU A 83 -4.15 -15.92 7.52
C GLU A 83 -5.10 -16.28 6.37
N TYR A 84 -5.05 -15.54 5.25
CA TYR A 84 -5.82 -15.87 4.04
C TYR A 84 -5.20 -17.08 3.32
N TYR A 85 -3.88 -17.07 3.13
CA TYR A 85 -3.19 -18.15 2.44
C TYR A 85 -3.29 -19.49 3.18
N ASP A 86 -3.28 -19.48 4.52
CA ASP A 86 -3.46 -20.68 5.34
C ASP A 86 -4.85 -21.33 5.14
N LYS A 87 -5.83 -20.55 4.71
CA LYS A 87 -7.18 -21.02 4.34
C LYS A 87 -7.30 -21.39 2.86
N ASN A 88 -6.19 -21.35 2.11
CA ASN A 88 -6.17 -21.46 0.64
C ASN A 88 -7.01 -20.38 -0.07
N GLU A 89 -7.13 -19.20 0.54
CA GLU A 89 -7.84 -18.06 -0.03
C GLU A 89 -6.86 -17.00 -0.54
N GLU A 90 -7.29 -16.22 -1.53
CA GLU A 90 -6.55 -15.02 -1.96
C GLU A 90 -6.77 -13.89 -0.94
N PRO A 91 -5.71 -13.16 -0.53
CA PRO A 91 -5.87 -12.06 0.42
C PRO A 91 -6.81 -10.98 -0.10
N GLU A 92 -7.82 -10.63 0.71
CA GLU A 92 -8.71 -9.50 0.44
C GLU A 92 -8.00 -8.18 0.75
N TRP A 93 -7.13 -7.74 -0.16
CA TRP A 93 -6.27 -6.58 0.06
C TRP A 93 -7.00 -5.30 0.48
N ALA A 94 -8.24 -5.09 0.00
CA ALA A 94 -9.07 -3.96 0.42
C ALA A 94 -9.40 -4.02 1.93
N ARG A 95 -9.77 -5.20 2.43
CA ARG A 95 -10.08 -5.44 3.84
C ARG A 95 -8.82 -5.41 4.71
N ILE A 96 -7.71 -5.94 4.20
CA ILE A 96 -6.41 -5.83 4.87
C ILE A 96 -6.01 -4.36 5.00
N GLY A 97 -6.20 -3.56 3.95
CA GLY A 97 -5.92 -2.13 3.94
C GLY A 97 -6.67 -1.34 5.00
N GLN A 98 -7.97 -1.62 5.18
CA GLN A 98 -8.79 -1.07 6.27
C GLN A 98 -8.18 -1.36 7.65
N GLN A 99 -7.62 -2.55 7.84
CA GLN A 99 -6.97 -2.93 9.11
C GLN A 99 -5.58 -2.31 9.31
N ILE A 100 -4.98 -1.78 8.26
CA ILE A 100 -3.64 -1.16 8.28
C ILE A 100 -3.79 0.33 8.00
N ARG A 101 -4.40 1.05 8.94
CA ARG A 101 -4.55 2.51 8.92
C ARG A 101 -5.26 3.02 7.66
N ASP A 102 -6.31 2.30 7.24
CA ASP A 102 -7.12 2.63 6.07
C ASP A 102 -6.30 2.80 4.77
N LYS A 103 -5.22 2.04 4.63
CA LYS A 103 -4.39 2.07 3.43
C LYS A 103 -5.13 1.48 2.24
N PRO A 104 -4.95 2.00 1.02
CA PRO A 104 -5.53 1.41 -0.17
C PRO A 104 -5.07 -0.05 -0.36
N GLY A 105 -5.99 -0.95 -0.70
CA GLY A 105 -5.65 -2.36 -0.88
C GLY A 105 -4.62 -2.60 -1.98
N LYS A 106 -4.63 -1.81 -3.05
CA LYS A 106 -3.61 -1.86 -4.11
C LYS A 106 -2.20 -1.58 -3.57
N ASP A 107 -2.08 -0.62 -2.66
CA ASP A 107 -0.79 -0.28 -2.04
C ASP A 107 -0.35 -1.35 -1.05
N CYS A 108 -1.30 -1.94 -0.30
CA CYS A 108 -1.03 -3.09 0.58
C CYS A 108 -0.50 -4.27 -0.23
N LYS A 109 -1.15 -4.62 -1.34
CA LYS A 109 -0.69 -5.69 -2.24
C LYS A 109 0.73 -5.40 -2.76
N ARG A 110 0.96 -4.20 -3.28
CA ARG A 110 2.28 -3.79 -3.81
C ARG A 110 3.36 -3.85 -2.73
N GLN A 111 3.07 -3.32 -1.55
CA GLN A 111 4.02 -3.34 -0.44
C GLN A 111 4.30 -4.76 0.03
N TYR A 112 3.28 -5.62 0.13
CA TYR A 112 3.44 -7.01 0.52
C TYR A 112 4.44 -7.72 -0.39
N PHE A 113 4.26 -7.61 -1.72
CA PHE A 113 5.20 -8.22 -2.67
C PHE A 113 6.60 -7.62 -2.56
N LYS A 114 6.73 -6.31 -2.36
CA LYS A 114 8.02 -5.66 -2.14
C LYS A 114 8.73 -6.23 -0.90
N VAL A 115 8.02 -6.33 0.23
CA VAL A 115 8.56 -6.89 1.48
C VAL A 115 8.94 -8.36 1.28
N MET A 116 8.11 -9.15 0.59
CA MET A 116 8.43 -10.54 0.25
C MET A 116 9.66 -10.66 -0.64
N GLN A 117 9.85 -9.77 -1.61
CA GLN A 117 11.04 -9.77 -2.46
C GLN A 117 12.30 -9.39 -1.70
N GLN A 118 12.23 -8.40 -0.82
CA GLN A 118 13.36 -7.94 -0.01
C GLN A 118 13.81 -8.97 1.04
N PHE A 119 12.91 -9.85 1.47
CA PHE A 119 13.25 -10.93 2.40
C PHE A 119 14.25 -11.93 1.81
N TRP A 120 14.20 -12.17 0.51
CA TRP A 120 15.03 -13.19 -0.13
C TRP A 120 16.41 -12.66 -0.47
N ASN A 121 17.36 -12.90 0.43
CA ASN A 121 18.78 -12.81 0.13
C ASN A 121 19.39 -14.20 -0.15
N GLU A 122 20.67 -14.25 -0.47
CA GLU A 122 21.37 -15.51 -0.78
C GLU A 122 21.36 -16.48 0.41
N GLU A 123 21.55 -15.98 1.63
CA GLU A 123 21.57 -16.80 2.85
C GLU A 123 20.20 -17.45 3.13
N LYS A 124 19.13 -16.68 3.08
CA LYS A 124 17.75 -17.15 3.26
C LYS A 124 17.33 -18.09 2.13
N THR A 125 17.80 -17.83 0.90
CA THR A 125 17.55 -18.73 -0.24
C THR A 125 18.30 -20.06 -0.06
N ALA A 126 19.56 -20.03 0.35
CA ALA A 126 20.33 -21.23 0.66
C ALA A 126 19.73 -22.02 1.83
N LEU A 127 19.24 -21.32 2.86
CA LEU A 127 18.52 -21.92 3.97
C LEU A 127 17.23 -22.59 3.49
N LEU A 128 16.42 -21.94 2.65
CA LEU A 128 15.22 -22.54 2.06
C LEU A 128 15.55 -23.86 1.35
N VAL A 129 16.56 -23.85 0.47
CA VAL A 129 16.97 -25.06 -0.26
C VAL A 129 17.40 -26.16 0.71
N LYS A 130 18.20 -25.82 1.73
CA LYS A 130 18.63 -26.78 2.75
C LYS A 130 17.44 -27.38 3.51
N LEU A 131 16.52 -26.55 3.98
CA LEU A 131 15.33 -26.99 4.72
C LEU A 131 14.43 -27.86 3.84
N VAL A 132 14.28 -27.53 2.55
CA VAL A 132 13.56 -28.39 1.61
C VAL A 132 14.19 -29.77 1.54
N GLN A 133 15.52 -29.89 1.45
CA GLN A 133 16.17 -31.21 1.45
C GLN A 133 16.02 -31.95 2.78
N GLU A 134 16.05 -31.24 3.90
CA GLU A 134 15.92 -31.82 5.24
C GLU A 134 14.50 -32.31 5.55
N TYR A 135 13.48 -31.57 5.12
CA TYR A 135 12.07 -31.86 5.37
C TYR A 135 11.34 -32.50 4.18
N LYS A 136 12.11 -33.08 3.25
CA LYS A 136 11.59 -33.88 2.16
C LYS A 136 11.63 -35.35 2.56
N ASP A 137 10.49 -36.01 2.44
CA ASP A 137 10.37 -37.43 2.77
C ASP A 137 10.82 -38.34 1.62
N LYS A 138 10.76 -39.66 1.85
CA LYS A 138 11.12 -40.67 0.84
C LYS A 138 10.18 -40.71 -0.36
N GLU A 139 8.97 -40.15 -0.25
CA GLU A 139 7.99 -40.01 -1.32
C GLU A 139 8.13 -38.67 -2.05
N GLU A 140 9.20 -37.91 -1.78
CA GLU A 140 9.48 -36.61 -2.34
C GLU A 140 8.47 -35.52 -1.94
N LYS A 141 7.64 -35.76 -0.91
CA LYS A 141 6.74 -34.75 -0.34
C LYS A 141 7.50 -33.87 0.64
N ILE A 142 7.25 -32.57 0.56
CA ILE A 142 7.94 -31.54 1.34
C ILE A 142 6.99 -31.02 2.44
N ASP A 143 7.44 -31.04 3.70
CA ASP A 143 6.71 -30.47 4.82
C ASP A 143 6.88 -28.94 4.86
N TRP A 144 6.15 -28.25 3.98
CA TRP A 144 6.18 -26.79 3.85
C TRP A 144 5.80 -26.04 5.13
N LYS A 145 5.00 -26.67 6.00
CA LYS A 145 4.58 -26.05 7.27
C LYS A 145 5.77 -25.91 8.21
N LYS A 146 6.57 -26.97 8.38
CA LYS A 146 7.80 -26.88 9.19
C LYS A 146 8.81 -25.90 8.61
N ILE A 147 8.95 -25.86 7.29
CA ILE A 147 9.86 -24.90 6.63
C ILE A 147 9.41 -23.46 6.89
N SER A 148 8.09 -23.21 6.86
CA SER A 148 7.51 -21.90 7.19
C SER A 148 7.85 -21.46 8.60
N GLU A 149 7.69 -22.34 9.58
CA GLU A 149 8.04 -22.06 10.98
C GLU A 149 9.53 -21.71 11.16
N GLN A 150 10.42 -22.35 10.39
CA GLN A 150 11.86 -22.09 10.40
C GLN A 150 12.28 -20.82 9.62
N LEU A 151 11.40 -20.31 8.76
CA LEU A 151 11.63 -19.11 7.95
C LEU A 151 10.70 -17.97 8.37
N ASP A 152 10.62 -17.70 9.67
CA ASP A 152 9.92 -16.55 10.23
C ASP A 152 8.40 -16.54 9.93
N GLY A 153 7.78 -17.72 9.83
CA GLY A 153 6.33 -17.87 9.62
C GLY A 153 5.84 -17.44 8.24
N ARG A 154 6.70 -17.52 7.22
CA ARG A 154 6.36 -17.07 5.86
C ARG A 154 5.29 -17.95 5.21
N PRO A 155 4.34 -17.39 4.44
CA PRO A 155 3.28 -18.18 3.80
C PRO A 155 3.83 -19.29 2.93
N LEU A 156 3.24 -20.49 3.03
CA LEU A 156 3.69 -21.68 2.32
C LEU A 156 3.81 -21.44 0.81
N ARG A 157 2.84 -20.73 0.22
CA ARG A 157 2.83 -20.39 -1.20
C ARG A 157 4.04 -19.57 -1.62
N VAL A 158 4.47 -18.61 -0.80
CA VAL A 158 5.67 -17.80 -1.08
C VAL A 158 6.94 -18.66 -1.05
N LEU A 159 7.01 -19.61 -0.12
CA LEU A 159 8.15 -20.55 -0.03
C LEU A 159 8.19 -21.48 -1.24
N GLN A 160 7.03 -22.01 -1.64
CA GLN A 160 6.86 -22.88 -2.81
C GLN A 160 7.26 -22.16 -4.10
N ASP A 161 6.73 -20.95 -4.32
CA ASP A 161 7.04 -20.14 -5.49
C ASP A 161 8.54 -19.82 -5.56
N LYS A 162 9.12 -19.39 -4.44
CA LYS A 162 10.56 -19.10 -4.37
C LYS A 162 11.41 -20.34 -4.65
N TYR A 163 11.08 -21.48 -4.04
CA TYR A 163 11.83 -22.72 -4.25
C TYR A 163 11.71 -23.21 -5.69
N SER A 164 10.52 -23.11 -6.31
CA SER A 164 10.31 -23.48 -7.71
C SER A 164 11.25 -22.72 -8.64
N ILE A 165 11.31 -21.39 -8.49
CA ILE A 165 12.22 -20.52 -9.25
C ILE A 165 13.69 -20.93 -9.03
N GLU A 166 14.07 -21.17 -7.77
CA GLU A 166 15.45 -21.52 -7.42
C GLU A 166 15.84 -22.92 -7.94
N ALA A 167 14.93 -23.89 -7.88
CA ALA A 167 15.14 -25.24 -8.39
C ALA A 167 15.35 -25.22 -9.91
N GLU A 168 14.60 -24.39 -10.66
CA GLU A 168 14.85 -24.18 -12.08
C GLU A 168 16.21 -23.54 -12.35
N ARG A 169 16.62 -22.57 -11.54
CA ARG A 169 17.94 -21.93 -11.65
C ARG A 169 19.07 -22.95 -11.45
N LEU A 170 18.97 -23.79 -10.42
CA LEU A 170 19.97 -24.82 -10.12
C LEU A 170 20.07 -25.87 -11.22
N LYS A 171 18.93 -26.30 -11.81
CA LYS A 171 18.93 -27.23 -12.95
C LYS A 171 19.70 -26.68 -14.16
N LYS A 172 19.58 -25.38 -14.44
CA LYS A 172 20.28 -24.72 -15.56
C LYS A 172 21.78 -24.62 -15.36
N LEU A 173 22.26 -24.54 -14.11
CA LEU A 173 23.69 -24.46 -13.81
C LEU A 173 24.41 -25.82 -13.90
N GLN A 174 23.66 -26.92 -13.93
CA GLN A 174 24.18 -28.29 -14.02
C GLN A 174 24.24 -28.83 -15.46
N GLN A 175 23.80 -28.03 -16.44
CA GLN A 175 23.82 -28.34 -17.88
C GLN A 175 24.99 -27.62 -18.56
#